data_AF-A0A830FAX8-F1
#
_entry.id   AF-A0A830FAX8-F1
#
_cell.length_a   1.000
_cell.length_b   1.000
_cell.length_c   1.000
_cell.angle_alpha   90.00
_cell.angle_beta   90.00
_cell.angle_gamma   90.00
#
_symmetry.space_group_name_H-M   'P 1'
#
loop_
_entity.id
_entity.type
_entity.pdbx_description
1 polymer ?
#
loop_
_entity_poly.entity_id
_entity_poly.type
_entity_poly.pdbx_seq_one_letter_code
_entity_poly.pdbx_strand_id
1 'polypeptide(L)'
;MAEHGDLDPATLDWLTLDDDESVVWAGKPHESSLIPALVVGVPLSLVLVGLLVIAGAYLNRENTQYVVTTDALYRKSGVLSRDVQRIDFGKVQNTSYSQGFFGSRFGYGTVDVSTAGGSGVEMRFQSVPDPRAVQERINERVKAARGERANEDEETAADVLDDIREELRAIRRALEARDGDASDGERAEGVAADVADGDEAEPRAGDGVDAGGTER
;
A
#
# COMPACT_ATOMS: atom_id res chain seq x y z
N MET A 1 -11.12 28.24 24.82
CA MET A 1 -10.17 28.65 23.79
C MET A 1 -8.89 27.90 24.13
N ALA A 2 -8.74 26.67 23.63
CA ALA A 2 -7.59 25.83 23.97
C ALA A 2 -6.43 26.24 23.07
N GLU A 3 -5.32 26.66 23.66
CA GLU A 3 -4.07 26.90 22.94
C GLU A 3 -3.67 25.62 22.21
N HIS A 4 -3.75 25.64 20.89
CA HIS A 4 -3.11 24.66 20.03
C HIS A 4 -1.61 24.84 20.23
N GLY A 5 -0.99 23.91 20.96
CA GLY A 5 0.46 23.91 21.08
C GLY A 5 1.05 23.65 19.70
N ASP A 6 1.52 24.71 19.04
CA ASP A 6 2.45 24.67 17.92
C ASP A 6 3.71 23.92 18.37
N LEU A 7 3.67 22.59 18.27
CA LEU A 7 4.88 21.80 18.34
C LEU A 7 5.54 21.94 16.97
N ASP A 8 6.54 22.80 16.88
CA ASP A 8 7.34 22.95 15.68
C ASP A 8 8.03 21.60 15.39
N PRO A 9 7.71 20.93 14.27
CA PRO A 9 8.31 19.65 13.93
C PRO A 9 9.84 19.72 13.84
N ALA A 10 10.40 20.89 13.52
CA ALA A 10 11.85 21.12 13.49
C ALA A 10 12.52 21.04 14.87
N THR A 11 11.74 21.12 15.95
CA THR A 11 12.24 21.02 17.34
C THR A 11 12.07 19.61 17.93
N LEU A 12 11.45 18.67 17.20
CA LEU A 12 11.30 17.30 17.66
C LEU A 12 12.51 16.45 17.22
N ASP A 13 13.60 16.48 17.99
CA ASP A 13 14.82 15.66 17.78
C ASP A 13 14.57 14.13 17.75
N TRP A 14 13.35 13.69 18.03
CA TRP A 14 12.94 12.29 18.04
C TRP A 14 12.05 11.92 16.85
N LEU A 15 11.56 12.91 16.08
CA LEU A 15 10.68 12.73 14.94
C LEU A 15 11.52 12.88 13.66
N THR A 16 11.69 11.78 12.94
CA THR A 16 12.32 11.77 11.62
C THR A 16 11.21 11.73 10.57
N LEU A 17 11.06 12.82 9.83
CA LEU A 17 10.11 12.92 8.72
C LEU A 17 10.84 12.66 7.41
N ASP A 18 10.19 11.95 6.50
CA ASP A 18 10.62 11.81 5.11
C ASP A 18 10.39 13.15 4.35
N ASP A 19 11.08 13.41 3.23
CA ASP A 19 11.08 14.72 2.55
C ASP A 19 9.68 15.19 2.09
N ASP A 20 8.77 14.26 1.81
CA ASP A 20 7.38 14.51 1.41
C ASP A 20 6.37 14.43 2.58
N GLU A 21 6.84 14.08 3.79
CA GLU A 21 5.99 13.85 4.97
C GLU A 21 5.77 15.14 5.77
N SER A 22 4.50 15.51 6.00
CA SER A 22 4.16 16.72 6.76
C SER A 22 3.30 16.45 8.00
N VAL A 23 3.50 17.25 9.05
CA VAL A 23 2.72 17.16 10.28
C VAL A 23 1.34 17.77 10.08
N VAL A 24 0.31 16.97 10.34
CA VAL A 24 -1.10 17.34 10.21
C VAL A 24 -1.66 17.78 11.55
N TRP A 25 -1.20 17.11 12.61
CA TRP A 25 -1.60 17.40 13.97
C TRP A 25 -0.52 16.96 14.93
N ALA A 26 -0.22 17.80 15.91
CA ALA A 26 0.64 17.47 17.03
C ALA A 26 -0.10 17.81 18.32
N GLY A 27 0.05 16.97 19.33
CA GLY A 27 -0.68 17.14 20.59
C GLY A 27 0.00 16.48 21.77
N LYS A 28 -0.28 17.06 22.95
CA LYS A 28 0.07 16.50 24.25
C LYS A 28 -1.21 16.11 25.00
N PRO A 29 -1.13 15.22 26.00
CA PRO A 29 -2.27 14.89 26.84
C PRO A 29 -2.92 16.16 27.44
N HIS A 30 -4.25 16.23 27.36
CA HIS A 30 -5.06 17.36 27.80
C HIS A 30 -4.83 17.67 29.29
N GLU A 31 -4.93 18.95 29.68
CA GLU A 31 -4.64 19.39 31.05
C GLU A 31 -5.55 18.76 32.10
N SER A 32 -6.80 18.56 31.72
CA SER A 32 -7.80 17.89 32.55
C SER A 32 -7.54 16.40 32.76
N SER A 33 -6.55 15.80 32.09
CA SER A 33 -6.11 14.43 32.35
C SER A 33 -5.63 14.22 33.80
N LEU A 34 -5.20 15.27 34.47
CA LEU A 34 -4.77 15.21 35.87
C LEU A 34 -5.95 15.16 36.86
N ILE A 35 -7.18 15.51 36.44
CA ILE A 35 -8.34 15.60 37.34
C ILE A 35 -8.64 14.28 38.05
N PRO A 36 -8.70 13.11 37.39
CA PRO A 36 -8.89 11.84 38.08
C PRO A 36 -7.79 11.56 39.10
N ALA A 37 -6.53 11.86 38.74
CA ALA A 37 -5.38 11.70 39.63
C ALA A 37 -5.45 12.64 40.84
N LEU A 38 -5.99 13.85 40.70
CA LEU A 38 -6.22 14.77 41.81
C LEU A 38 -7.39 14.32 42.68
N VAL A 39 -8.51 13.88 42.10
CA VAL A 39 -9.69 13.39 42.85
C VAL A 39 -9.33 12.18 43.72
N VAL A 40 -8.51 11.26 43.21
CA VAL A 40 -8.04 10.09 43.96
C VAL A 40 -6.82 10.41 44.83
N GLY A 41 -5.91 11.23 44.32
CA GLY A 41 -4.64 11.53 44.98
C GLY A 41 -4.76 12.46 46.16
N VAL A 42 -5.62 13.49 46.12
CA VAL A 42 -5.82 14.41 47.25
C VAL A 42 -6.27 13.69 48.53
N PRO A 43 -7.30 12.82 48.55
CA PRO A 43 -7.69 12.12 49.78
C PRO A 43 -6.62 11.13 50.25
N LEU A 44 -5.88 10.50 49.34
CA LEU A 44 -4.79 9.57 49.67
C LEU A 44 -3.47 10.27 50.03
N SER A 45 -3.37 11.59 49.89
CA SER A 45 -2.13 12.34 50.12
C SER A 45 -1.70 12.33 51.59
N LEU A 46 -2.65 12.14 52.51
CA LEU A 46 -2.41 12.01 53.95
C LEU A 46 -1.48 10.85 54.31
N VAL A 47 -1.39 9.84 53.44
CA VAL A 47 -0.54 8.65 53.63
C VAL A 47 0.63 8.64 52.63
N LEU A 48 1.01 9.79 52.06
CA LEU A 48 2.03 9.98 51.01
C LEU A 48 1.75 9.29 49.66
N VAL A 49 0.93 8.23 49.64
CA VAL A 49 0.55 7.50 48.42
C VAL A 49 -0.11 8.43 47.40
N GLY A 50 -0.97 9.35 47.85
CA GLY A 50 -1.63 10.30 46.97
C GLY A 50 -0.67 11.25 46.25
N LEU A 51 0.42 11.66 46.91
CA LEU A 51 1.45 12.50 46.29
C LEU A 51 2.16 11.76 45.15
N LEU A 52 2.45 10.46 45.35
CA LEU A 52 3.05 9.63 44.30
C LEU A 52 2.12 9.43 43.11
N VAL A 53 0.81 9.27 43.34
CA VAL A 53 -0.19 9.17 42.26
C VAL A 53 -0.23 10.45 41.43
N ILE A 54 -0.27 11.62 42.09
CA ILE A 54 -0.29 12.92 41.41
C ILE A 54 1.01 13.16 40.64
N ALA A 55 2.15 12.92 41.28
CA ALA A 55 3.47 13.07 40.67
C ALA A 55 3.65 12.13 39.47
N GLY A 56 3.21 10.88 39.57
CA GLY A 56 3.25 9.92 38.47
C GLY A 56 2.37 10.33 37.29
N ALA A 57 1.15 10.81 37.56
CA ALA A 57 0.24 11.30 36.52
C ALA A 57 0.79 12.55 35.82
N TYR A 58 1.40 13.45 36.58
CA TYR A 58 2.12 14.61 36.05
C TYR A 58 3.29 14.14 35.18
N LEU A 59 4.25 13.39 35.71
CA LEU A 59 5.39 12.91 34.93
C LEU A 59 4.97 12.20 33.63
N ASN A 60 3.92 11.38 33.67
CA ASN A 60 3.43 10.70 32.47
C ASN A 60 2.88 11.67 31.41
N ARG A 61 2.15 12.71 31.82
CA ARG A 61 1.62 13.74 30.93
C ARG A 61 2.74 14.51 30.23
N GLU A 62 3.71 14.99 30.99
CA GLU A 62 4.83 15.80 30.49
C GLU A 62 5.75 14.98 29.57
N ASN A 63 5.82 13.66 29.77
CA ASN A 63 6.68 12.77 28.98
C ASN A 63 5.99 12.11 27.78
N THR A 64 4.71 12.42 27.51
CA THR A 64 3.95 11.82 26.41
C THR A 64 3.63 12.84 25.31
N GLN A 65 3.93 12.49 24.07
CA GLN A 65 3.67 13.33 22.89
C GLN A 65 3.08 12.48 21.76
N TYR A 66 2.10 13.03 21.05
CA TYR A 66 1.43 12.40 19.92
C TYR A 66 1.59 13.27 18.68
N VAL A 67 1.96 12.66 17.56
CA VAL A 67 2.07 13.34 16.27
C VAL A 67 1.37 12.51 15.22
N VAL A 68 0.59 13.17 14.38
CA VAL A 68 -0.12 12.61 13.23
C VAL A 68 0.42 13.33 12.01
N THR A 69 1.02 12.58 11.10
CA THR A 69 1.58 13.08 9.85
C THR A 69 0.68 12.74 8.67
N THR A 70 1.17 12.97 7.45
CA THR A 70 0.55 12.51 6.20
C THR A 70 0.57 11.00 6.04
N ASP A 71 1.61 10.35 6.55
CA ASP A 71 1.92 8.96 6.24
C ASP A 71 1.79 8.02 7.45
N ALA A 72 1.99 8.55 8.65
CA ALA A 72 2.05 7.73 9.86
C ALA A 72 1.55 8.43 11.13
N LEU A 73 1.31 7.57 12.12
CA LEU A 73 1.00 7.92 13.49
C LEU A 73 2.24 7.71 14.35
N TYR A 74 2.60 8.72 15.13
CA TYR A 74 3.74 8.68 16.04
C TYR A 74 3.29 8.87 17.49
N ARG A 75 3.85 8.05 18.37
CA ARG A 75 3.71 8.17 19.83
C ARG A 75 5.07 8.11 20.48
N LYS A 76 5.40 9.15 21.26
CA LYS A 76 6.53 9.14 22.19
C LYS A 76 6.02 9.05 23.62
N SER A 77 6.61 8.17 24.42
CA SER A 77 6.29 8.03 25.83
C SER A 77 7.50 7.65 26.70
N GLY A 78 7.37 7.88 28.01
CA GLY A 78 8.27 7.34 29.04
C GLY A 78 9.08 8.39 29.80
N VAL A 79 9.18 8.18 31.12
CA VAL A 79 9.71 9.15 32.09
C VAL A 79 11.24 9.02 32.28
N LEU A 80 11.73 7.78 32.38
CA LEU A 80 13.16 7.48 32.50
C LEU A 80 13.78 6.95 31.20
N SER A 81 12.94 6.40 30.32
CA SER A 81 13.33 5.82 29.04
C SER A 81 12.39 6.36 27.97
N ARG A 82 12.91 6.58 26.76
CA ARG A 82 12.14 7.11 25.64
C ARG A 82 11.71 5.96 24.74
N ASP A 83 10.42 5.68 24.70
CA ASP A 83 9.79 4.76 23.76
C ASP A 83 9.13 5.56 22.63
N VAL A 84 9.52 5.28 21.39
CA VAL A 84 8.98 5.93 20.19
C VAL A 84 8.38 4.87 19.29
N GLN A 85 7.12 5.02 18.93
CA GLN A 85 6.39 4.11 18.07
C GLN A 85 5.86 4.84 16.84
N ARG A 86 6.07 4.26 15.66
CA ARG A 86 5.55 4.71 14.36
C ARG A 86 4.62 3.63 13.81
N ILE A 87 3.44 4.02 13.34
CA ILE A 87 2.51 3.15 12.62
C ILE A 87 2.07 3.84 11.33
N ASP A 88 2.41 3.22 10.20
CA ASP A 88 2.01 3.70 8.88
C ASP A 88 0.50 3.53 8.66
N PHE A 89 -0.15 4.47 7.98
CA PHE A 89 -1.59 4.42 7.73
C PHE A 89 -2.02 3.17 6.94
N GLY A 90 -1.15 2.62 6.09
CA GLY A 90 -1.42 1.38 5.36
C GLY A 90 -1.55 0.15 6.26
N LYS A 91 -0.93 0.17 7.45
CA LYS A 91 -1.00 -0.93 8.43
C LYS A 91 -2.16 -0.78 9.38
N VAL A 92 -2.76 0.41 9.48
CA VAL A 92 -3.92 0.68 10.34
C VAL A 92 -5.15 -0.04 9.78
N GLN A 93 -5.85 -0.75 10.66
CA GLN A 93 -7.06 -1.48 10.32
C GLN A 93 -8.31 -0.87 10.94
N ASN A 94 -8.25 -0.58 12.23
CA ASN A 94 -9.39 -0.06 12.95
C ASN A 94 -8.94 1.03 13.92
N THR A 95 -9.80 2.04 14.08
CA THR A 95 -9.59 3.11 15.06
C THR A 95 -10.88 3.31 15.83
N SER A 96 -10.81 3.16 17.15
CA SER A 96 -11.93 3.38 18.06
C SER A 96 -11.57 4.49 19.05
N TYR A 97 -12.59 5.14 19.60
CA TYR A 97 -12.41 6.10 20.68
C TYR A 97 -13.24 5.72 21.89
N SER A 98 -12.76 6.08 23.08
CA SER A 98 -13.46 5.91 24.34
C SER A 98 -13.30 7.14 25.22
N GLN A 99 -14.36 7.48 25.97
CA GLN A 99 -14.37 8.59 26.92
C GLN A 99 -14.91 8.09 28.26
N GLY A 100 -14.11 8.22 29.31
CA GLY A 100 -14.58 8.00 30.67
C GLY A 100 -15.46 9.16 31.16
N PHE A 101 -16.00 9.04 32.38
CA PHE A 101 -16.86 10.05 33.00
C PHE A 101 -16.26 11.47 32.99
N PHE A 102 -14.99 11.61 33.41
CA PHE A 102 -14.31 12.91 33.37
C PHE A 102 -13.97 13.32 31.93
N GLY A 103 -13.64 12.36 31.07
CA GLY A 103 -13.35 12.61 29.66
C GLY A 103 -14.54 13.22 28.92
N SER A 104 -15.74 12.70 29.11
CA SER A 104 -16.96 13.25 28.51
C SER A 104 -17.29 14.64 29.05
N ARG A 105 -17.01 14.90 30.34
CA ARG A 105 -17.28 16.22 30.96
C ARG A 105 -16.29 17.31 30.55
N PHE A 106 -15.03 16.94 30.34
CA PHE A 106 -13.93 17.87 30.05
C PHE A 106 -13.42 17.79 28.60
N GLY A 107 -14.08 17.01 27.74
CA GLY A 107 -13.80 16.96 26.30
C GLY A 107 -12.51 16.22 25.91
N TYR A 108 -12.07 15.25 26.71
CA TYR A 108 -10.91 14.42 26.37
C TYR A 108 -11.24 12.93 26.36
N GLY A 109 -10.39 12.13 25.72
CA GLY A 109 -10.55 10.68 25.75
C GLY A 109 -9.35 9.94 25.21
N THR A 110 -9.58 8.68 24.87
CA THR A 110 -8.56 7.77 24.38
C THR A 110 -8.93 7.34 22.97
N VAL A 111 -7.96 7.38 22.05
CA VAL A 111 -8.08 6.80 20.71
C VAL A 111 -7.18 5.58 20.64
N ASP A 112 -7.79 4.43 20.32
CA ASP A 112 -7.13 3.14 20.17
C ASP A 112 -6.98 2.82 18.68
N VAL A 113 -5.77 2.46 18.28
CA VAL A 113 -5.38 2.14 16.90
C VAL A 113 -4.90 0.69 16.85
N SER A 114 -5.50 -0.09 15.96
CA SER A 114 -5.17 -1.49 15.72
C SER A 114 -4.60 -1.67 14.32
N THR A 115 -3.59 -2.55 14.20
CA THR A 115 -2.90 -2.83 12.93
C THR A 115 -3.16 -4.26 12.45
N ALA A 116 -2.90 -4.51 11.16
CA ALA A 116 -3.15 -5.80 10.52
C ALA A 116 -2.30 -6.97 11.04
N GLY A 117 -1.22 -6.69 11.79
CA GLY A 117 -0.32 -7.70 12.35
C GLY A 117 -0.37 -7.83 13.87
N GLY A 118 -1.14 -7.00 14.56
CA GLY A 118 -1.23 -6.97 16.02
C GLY A 118 -2.39 -7.80 16.55
N SER A 119 -2.26 -8.36 17.76
CA SER A 119 -3.33 -9.10 18.44
C SER A 119 -4.33 -8.21 19.19
N GLY A 120 -4.28 -6.89 18.98
CA GLY A 120 -5.15 -5.93 19.68
C GLY A 120 -4.86 -4.47 19.36
N VAL A 121 -4.83 -3.63 20.40
CA VAL A 121 -4.48 -2.20 20.29
C VAL A 121 -2.98 -2.06 20.26
N GLU A 122 -2.44 -1.65 19.12
CA GLU A 122 -1.00 -1.45 18.92
C GLU A 122 -0.57 -0.07 19.45
N MET A 123 -1.38 0.96 19.20
CA MET A 123 -1.11 2.31 19.62
C MET A 123 -2.33 2.95 20.26
N ARG A 124 -2.08 3.74 21.29
CA ARG A 124 -3.09 4.43 22.07
C ARG A 124 -2.68 5.87 22.28
N PHE A 125 -3.53 6.78 21.85
CA PHE A 125 -3.41 8.19 22.18
C PHE A 125 -4.33 8.48 23.37
N GLN A 126 -3.75 8.75 24.53
CA GLN A 126 -4.45 8.91 25.79
C GLN A 126 -4.67 10.38 26.11
N SER A 127 -5.84 10.68 26.66
CA SER A 127 -6.24 12.04 27.06
C SER A 127 -6.14 13.06 25.93
N VAL A 128 -6.48 12.63 24.73
CA VAL A 128 -6.52 13.49 23.54
C VAL A 128 -7.73 14.42 23.63
N PRO A 129 -7.57 15.72 23.34
CA PRO A 129 -8.71 16.62 23.22
C PRO A 129 -9.57 16.24 22.01
N ASP A 130 -10.88 16.19 22.21
CA ASP A 130 -11.85 15.76 21.19
C ASP A 130 -11.43 14.46 20.47
N PRO A 131 -11.53 13.32 21.16
CA PRO A 131 -11.06 12.05 20.62
C PRO A 131 -11.84 11.61 19.38
N ARG A 132 -13.06 12.14 19.17
CA ARG A 132 -13.85 11.89 17.97
C ARG A 132 -13.21 12.59 16.77
N ALA A 133 -12.95 13.90 16.88
CA ALA A 133 -12.33 14.64 15.79
C ALA A 133 -10.94 14.09 15.42
N VAL A 134 -10.18 13.61 16.40
CA VAL A 134 -8.90 12.95 16.11
C VAL A 134 -9.09 11.60 15.43
N GLN A 135 -10.05 10.79 15.85
CA GLN A 135 -10.36 9.52 15.18
C GLN A 135 -10.85 9.71 13.75
N GLU A 136 -11.67 10.73 13.49
CA GLU A 136 -12.14 11.09 12.14
C GLU A 136 -10.97 11.49 11.24
N ARG A 137 -10.07 12.36 11.71
CA ARG A 137 -8.84 12.74 10.98
C ARG A 137 -7.96 11.54 10.67
N ILE A 138 -7.77 10.63 11.62
CA ILE A 138 -6.99 9.41 11.40
C ILE A 138 -7.65 8.56 10.31
N ASN A 139 -8.97 8.35 10.39
CA ASN A 139 -9.69 7.57 9.39
C ASN A 139 -9.63 8.19 7.99
N GLU A 140 -9.71 9.51 7.88
CA GLU A 140 -9.54 10.23 6.62
C GLU A 140 -8.16 9.99 6.02
N ARG A 141 -7.09 10.07 6.83
CA ARG A 141 -5.73 9.77 6.38
C ARG A 141 -5.53 8.30 6.00
N VAL A 142 -6.12 7.37 6.75
CA VAL A 142 -6.12 5.94 6.40
C VAL A 142 -6.79 5.70 5.04
N LYS A 143 -7.90 6.39 4.75
CA LYS A 143 -8.58 6.28 3.47
C LYS A 143 -7.76 6.90 2.33
N ALA A 144 -7.19 8.09 2.55
CA ALA A 144 -6.33 8.76 1.57
C ALA A 144 -5.14 7.87 1.18
N ALA A 145 -4.40 7.38 2.19
CA ALA A 145 -3.23 6.51 1.96
C ALA A 145 -3.59 5.19 1.25
N ARG A 146 -4.79 4.65 1.43
CA ARG A 146 -5.25 3.47 0.69
C ARG A 146 -5.62 3.81 -0.76
N GLY A 147 -6.21 4.98 -0.99
CA GLY A 147 -6.53 5.47 -2.33
C GLY A 147 -5.28 5.77 -3.15
N GLU A 148 -4.27 6.39 -2.54
CA GLU A 148 -2.97 6.67 -3.19
C GLU A 148 -2.29 5.38 -3.65
N ARG A 149 -2.18 4.37 -2.76
CA ARG A 149 -1.63 3.05 -3.16
C ARG A 149 -2.42 2.37 -4.27
N ALA A 150 -3.76 2.45 -4.23
CA ALA A 150 -4.58 1.85 -5.27
C ALA A 150 -4.34 2.51 -6.63
N ASN A 151 -4.19 3.84 -6.67
CA ASN A 151 -3.86 4.55 -7.91
C ASN A 151 -2.45 4.21 -8.41
N GLU A 152 -1.46 4.12 -7.52
CA GLU A 152 -0.08 3.71 -7.85
C GLU A 152 -0.05 2.29 -8.43
N ASP A 153 -0.81 1.36 -7.85
CA ASP A 153 -0.94 -0.01 -8.33
C ASP A 153 -1.60 -0.06 -9.73
N GLU A 154 -2.62 0.78 -9.97
CA GLU A 154 -3.30 0.90 -11.27
C GLU A 154 -2.39 1.49 -12.36
N GLU A 155 -1.62 2.54 -12.03
CA GLU A 155 -0.65 3.15 -12.95
C GLU A 155 0.46 2.14 -13.30
N THR A 156 1.03 1.48 -12.29
CA THR A 156 2.04 0.43 -12.50
C THR A 156 1.50 -0.72 -13.35
N ALA A 157 0.26 -1.16 -13.11
CA ALA A 157 -0.36 -2.21 -13.90
C ALA A 157 -0.60 -1.77 -15.36
N ALA A 158 -0.99 -0.51 -15.58
CA ALA A 158 -1.18 0.04 -16.91
C ALA A 158 0.14 0.08 -17.71
N ASP A 159 1.22 0.54 -17.09
CA ASP A 159 2.55 0.60 -17.72
C ASP A 159 3.03 -0.79 -18.13
N VAL A 160 2.90 -1.79 -17.24
CA VAL A 160 3.28 -3.18 -17.53
C VAL A 160 2.44 -3.77 -18.67
N LEU A 161 1.15 -3.45 -18.75
CA LEU A 161 0.29 -3.90 -19.83
C LEU A 161 0.66 -3.26 -21.18
N ASP A 162 1.07 -2.00 -21.18
CA ASP A 162 1.51 -1.30 -22.38
C ASP A 162 2.84 -1.88 -22.90
N ASP A 163 3.80 -2.16 -22.03
CA ASP A 163 5.05 -2.86 -22.38
C ASP A 163 4.77 -4.23 -23.04
N ILE A 164 3.94 -5.06 -22.40
CA ILE A 164 3.56 -6.39 -22.95
C ILE A 164 2.86 -6.24 -24.30
N ARG A 165 1.99 -5.23 -24.45
CA ARG A 165 1.28 -4.97 -25.70
C ARG A 165 2.24 -4.58 -26.82
N GLU A 166 3.27 -3.81 -26.52
CA GLU A 166 4.31 -3.45 -27.48
C GLU A 166 5.14 -4.66 -27.90
N GLU A 167 5.54 -5.51 -26.95
CA GLU A 167 6.25 -6.76 -27.25
C GLU A 167 5.43 -7.68 -28.15
N LEU A 168 4.14 -7.89 -27.84
CA LEU A 168 3.26 -8.73 -28.66
C LEU A 168 3.07 -8.18 -30.08
N ARG A 169 3.01 -6.85 -30.24
CA ARG A 169 2.99 -6.20 -31.57
C ARG A 169 4.29 -6.43 -32.31
N ALA A 170 5.44 -6.40 -31.63
CA ALA A 170 6.74 -6.66 -32.25
C ALA A 170 6.86 -8.12 -32.73
N ILE A 171 6.45 -9.09 -31.89
CA ILE A 171 6.44 -10.52 -32.24
C ILE A 171 5.52 -10.76 -33.45
N ARG A 172 4.32 -10.16 -33.45
CA ARG A 172 3.38 -10.29 -34.57
C ARG A 172 3.98 -9.82 -35.89
N ARG A 173 4.63 -8.64 -35.91
CA ARG A 173 5.26 -8.12 -37.14
C ARG A 173 6.41 -9.01 -37.61
N ALA A 174 7.20 -9.56 -36.70
CA ALA A 174 8.29 -10.48 -37.04
C ALA A 174 7.76 -11.79 -37.64
N LEU A 175 6.64 -12.31 -37.11
CA LEU A 175 5.98 -13.49 -37.65
C LEU A 175 5.36 -13.21 -39.03
N GLU A 176 4.67 -12.09 -39.21
CA GLU A 176 4.09 -11.69 -40.51
C GLU A 176 5.17 -11.52 -41.59
N ALA A 177 6.35 -10.99 -41.23
CA ALA A 177 7.48 -10.90 -42.15
C ALA A 177 8.04 -12.27 -42.56
N ARG A 178 8.04 -13.25 -41.64
CA ARG A 178 8.49 -14.62 -41.90
C ARG A 178 7.50 -15.39 -42.81
N ASP A 179 6.20 -15.23 -42.59
CA ASP A 179 5.17 -15.90 -43.40
C ASP A 179 5.10 -15.32 -44.83
N GLY A 180 5.39 -14.02 -44.99
CA GLY A 180 5.52 -13.38 -46.31
C GLY A 180 6.62 -14.02 -47.16
N ASP A 181 7.82 -14.20 -46.58
CA ASP A 181 8.98 -14.81 -47.24
C ASP A 181 8.73 -16.28 -47.66
N ALA A 182 8.07 -17.07 -46.80
CA ALA A 182 7.68 -18.45 -47.14
C ALA A 182 6.71 -18.51 -48.34
N SER A 183 5.75 -17.57 -48.40
CA SER A 183 4.74 -17.55 -49.45
C SER A 183 5.23 -17.02 -50.81
N ASP A 184 6.30 -16.20 -50.83
CA ASP A 184 6.97 -15.80 -52.07
C ASP A 184 7.89 -16.91 -52.60
N GLY A 185 8.50 -17.70 -51.71
CA GLY A 185 9.24 -18.92 -52.08
C GLY A 185 8.37 -19.97 -52.78
N GLU A 186 7.19 -20.27 -52.23
CA GLU A 186 6.25 -21.24 -52.83
C GLU A 186 5.64 -20.76 -54.16
N ARG A 187 5.50 -19.44 -54.37
CA ARG A 187 5.06 -18.89 -55.68
C ARG A 187 6.16 -18.96 -56.75
N ALA A 188 7.43 -18.80 -56.36
CA ALA A 188 8.54 -18.98 -57.28
C ALA A 188 8.69 -20.44 -57.74
N GLU A 189 8.39 -21.41 -56.87
CA GLU A 189 8.34 -22.84 -57.23
C GLU A 189 7.10 -23.21 -58.06
N GLY A 190 5.93 -22.64 -57.77
CA GLY A 190 4.70 -22.87 -58.55
C GLY A 190 4.73 -22.32 -59.98
N VAL A 191 5.42 -21.20 -60.24
CA VAL A 191 5.57 -20.62 -61.59
C VAL A 191 6.58 -21.40 -62.43
N ALA A 192 7.56 -22.06 -61.82
CA ALA A 192 8.50 -22.93 -62.54
C ALA A 192 7.86 -24.25 -63.01
N ALA A 193 6.74 -24.67 -62.40
CA ALA A 193 6.06 -25.93 -62.73
C ALA A 193 5.04 -25.83 -63.87
N ASP A 194 4.60 -24.64 -64.30
CA ASP A 194 3.54 -24.44 -65.31
C ASP A 194 4.05 -24.21 -66.75
N VAL A 195 5.37 -24.31 -66.98
CA VAL A 195 6.01 -24.04 -68.31
C VAL A 195 6.51 -25.31 -69.01
N ALA A 196 6.11 -26.50 -68.55
CA ALA A 196 6.59 -27.77 -69.10
C ALA A 196 5.46 -28.78 -69.39
N ASP A 197 4.48 -28.42 -70.22
CA ASP A 197 3.71 -29.43 -70.96
C ASP A 197 3.16 -28.82 -72.26
N GLY A 198 3.76 -29.19 -73.38
CA GLY A 198 3.34 -28.73 -74.70
C GLY A 198 4.37 -28.96 -75.78
N ASP A 199 4.64 -30.24 -76.12
CA ASP A 199 4.76 -30.67 -77.53
C ASP A 199 4.83 -32.21 -77.69
N GLU A 200 3.96 -32.71 -78.59
CA GLU A 200 4.03 -33.94 -79.42
C GLU A 200 3.85 -35.34 -78.74
N ALA A 201 2.71 -36.04 -78.89
CA ALA A 201 2.20 -36.84 -80.05
C ALA A 201 3.01 -38.16 -80.27
N GLU A 202 2.51 -39.39 -80.39
CA GLU A 202 1.24 -40.02 -80.82
C GLU A 202 1.10 -41.47 -80.26
N PRO A 203 -0.08 -42.13 -80.40
CA PRO A 203 -0.28 -43.53 -80.01
C PRO A 203 -0.34 -44.55 -81.17
N ARG A 204 0.21 -45.75 -80.88
CA ARG A 204 -0.20 -47.13 -81.26
C ARG A 204 -0.05 -47.66 -82.71
N ALA A 205 0.91 -48.59 -82.81
CA ALA A 205 0.77 -50.05 -83.03
C ALA A 205 0.02 -50.63 -84.25
N GLY A 206 0.75 -51.47 -85.01
CA GLY A 206 0.29 -52.56 -85.89
C GLY A 206 1.49 -53.19 -86.59
N ASP A 207 2.05 -54.26 -86.02
CA ASP A 207 1.90 -55.69 -86.41
C ASP A 207 2.82 -56.14 -87.55
N GLY A 208 3.55 -57.23 -87.30
CA GLY A 208 4.66 -57.70 -88.11
C GLY A 208 5.48 -58.82 -87.47
N VAL A 209 4.82 -59.96 -87.22
CA VAL A 209 5.30 -61.30 -87.63
C VAL A 209 6.56 -61.91 -86.94
N ASP A 210 6.27 -63.01 -86.22
CA ASP A 210 6.91 -64.34 -86.23
C ASP A 210 7.78 -64.86 -85.07
N ALA A 211 7.37 -66.08 -84.71
CA ALA A 211 8.14 -67.29 -84.42
C ALA A 211 8.92 -67.50 -83.12
N GLY A 212 8.57 -68.65 -82.52
CA GLY A 212 9.45 -69.51 -81.74
C GLY A 212 9.40 -69.21 -80.24
N GLY A 213 9.00 -70.11 -79.34
CA GLY A 213 8.86 -71.56 -79.43
C GLY A 213 9.04 -72.13 -78.01
N THR A 214 8.21 -73.13 -77.70
CA THR A 214 8.51 -74.29 -76.83
C THR A 214 8.92 -74.05 -75.37
N GLU A 215 8.08 -74.49 -74.42
CA GLU A 215 8.32 -75.67 -73.54
C GLU A 215 9.27 -75.34 -72.36
N ARG A 216 9.00 -75.63 -71.09
CA ARG A 216 8.09 -76.53 -70.37
C ARG A 216 8.06 -76.09 -68.91
#